data_AF-V5BGZ9-F1
#
_entry.id   AF-V5BGZ9-F1
#
_cell.length_a   1.000
_cell.length_b   1.000
_cell.length_c   1.000
_cell.angle_alpha   90.00
_cell.angle_beta   90.00
_cell.angle_gamma   90.00
#
_symmetry.space_group_name_H-M   'P 1'
#
loop_
_entity.id
_entity.type
_entity.pdbx_description
1 polymer ?
#
loop_
_entity_poly.entity_id
_entity_poly.type
_entity_poly.pdbx_seq_one_letter_code
_entity_poly.pdbx_strand_id
1 'polypeptide(L)'
;MRLSIEVTPEQHQRLKAVSALRGQSIKDYVLERVFQPVPETNVKDTDEALRQLEAFLQPRIDAAKQRDIIEKSVLEIFEETHQEEAS
;
A
#
# COMPACT_ATOMS: atom_id res chain seq x y z
N MET A 1 16.82 -28.00 0.47
CA MET A 1 16.75 -27.03 1.57
C MET A 1 15.77 -27.52 2.62
N ARG A 2 16.08 -27.34 3.91
CA ARG A 2 15.19 -27.66 5.03
C ARG A 2 14.89 -26.36 5.77
N LEU A 3 13.63 -25.98 5.85
CA LEU A 3 13.15 -24.81 6.59
C LEU A 3 12.53 -25.28 7.90
N SER A 4 13.02 -24.78 9.04
CA SER A 4 12.42 -25.02 10.36
C SER A 4 11.68 -23.75 10.77
N ILE A 5 10.41 -23.88 11.11
CA ILE A 5 9.53 -22.76 11.52
C ILE A 5 8.96 -23.10 12.89
N GLU A 6 9.12 -22.19 13.84
CA GLU A 6 8.46 -22.31 15.15
C GLU A 6 7.05 -21.72 15.07
N VAL A 7 6.06 -22.49 15.52
CA VAL A 7 4.67 -22.09 15.59
C VAL A 7 4.08 -22.56 16.91
N THR A 8 3.14 -21.79 17.46
CA THR A 8 2.38 -22.24 18.62
C THR A 8 1.48 -23.43 18.26
N PRO A 9 1.07 -24.26 19.23
CA PRO A 9 0.16 -25.38 18.97
C PRO A 9 -1.15 -24.94 18.30
N GLU A 10 -1.68 -23.77 18.70
CA GLU A 10 -2.89 -23.20 18.11
C GLU A 10 -2.68 -22.76 16.65
N GLN A 11 -1.54 -22.12 16.36
CA GLN A 11 -1.18 -21.76 14.98
C GLN A 11 -1.03 -22.99 14.10
N HIS A 12 -0.40 -24.06 14.61
CA HIS A 12 -0.28 -25.33 13.88
C HIS A 12 -1.67 -25.94 13.59
N GLN A 13 -2.58 -25.92 14.56
CA GLN A 13 -3.95 -26.43 14.37
C GLN A 13 -4.72 -25.65 13.30
N ARG A 14 -4.64 -24.31 13.33
CA ARG A 14 -5.25 -23.46 12.30
C ARG A 14 -4.66 -23.75 10.93
N LEU A 15 -3.34 -23.87 10.83
CA LEU A 15 -2.63 -24.16 9.58
C LEU A 15 -3.03 -25.52 8.98
N LYS A 16 -3.17 -26.54 9.84
CA LYS A 16 -3.65 -27.87 9.46
C LYS A 16 -5.09 -27.83 8.95
N ALA A 17 -5.97 -27.10 9.63
CA ALA A 17 -7.36 -26.96 9.20
C ALA A 17 -7.47 -26.28 7.83
N VAL A 18 -6.76 -25.15 7.65
CA VAL A 18 -6.81 -24.38 6.40
C VAL A 18 -6.20 -25.15 5.22
N SER A 19 -5.10 -25.87 5.42
CA SER A 19 -4.50 -26.71 4.37
C SER A 19 -5.44 -27.85 3.95
N ALA A 20 -6.08 -28.51 4.91
CA ALA A 20 -7.08 -29.54 4.64
C ALA A 20 -8.30 -29.00 3.86
N LEU A 21 -8.79 -27.80 4.20
CA LEU A 21 -9.87 -27.14 3.46
C LEU A 21 -9.50 -26.85 2.00
N ARG A 22 -8.22 -26.65 1.70
CA ARG A 22 -7.71 -26.47 0.33
C ARG A 22 -7.35 -27.77 -0.38
N GLY A 23 -7.51 -28.92 0.30
CA GLY A 23 -7.11 -30.22 -0.25
C GLY A 23 -5.59 -30.39 -0.42
N GLN A 24 -4.79 -29.56 0.25
CA GLN A 24 -3.33 -29.59 0.17
C GLN A 24 -2.72 -30.12 1.46
N SER A 25 -1.50 -30.67 1.38
CA SER A 25 -0.76 -30.99 2.59
C SER A 25 -0.34 -29.71 3.32
N ILE A 26 -0.17 -29.79 4.64
CA ILE A 26 0.32 -28.64 5.43
C ILE A 26 1.67 -28.13 4.92
N LYS A 27 2.52 -29.05 4.43
CA LYS A 27 3.81 -28.72 3.83
C LYS A 27 3.62 -27.87 2.58
N ASP A 28 2.79 -28.33 1.65
CA ASP A 28 2.59 -27.64 0.37
C ASP A 28 1.92 -26.29 0.59
N TYR A 29 0.93 -26.22 1.49
CA TYR A 29 0.27 -24.95 1.84
C TYR A 29 1.23 -23.94 2.49
N VAL A 30 2.12 -24.39 3.38
CA VAL A 30 3.12 -23.52 4.01
C VAL A 30 4.18 -23.09 3.00
N LEU A 31 4.67 -24.00 2.17
CA LEU A 31 5.61 -23.67 1.11
C LEU A 31 4.99 -22.68 0.14
N GLU A 32 3.76 -22.93 -0.31
CA GLU A 32 3.02 -21.99 -1.15
C GLU A 32 2.92 -20.64 -0.46
N ARG A 33 2.58 -20.53 0.83
CA ARG A 33 2.47 -19.26 1.57
C ARG A 33 3.79 -18.53 1.81
N VAL A 34 4.84 -19.24 2.18
CA VAL A 34 6.18 -18.69 2.50
C VAL A 34 6.93 -18.33 1.23
N PHE A 35 6.76 -19.15 0.19
CA PHE A 35 7.33 -18.95 -1.13
C PHE A 35 6.29 -18.45 -2.13
N GLN A 36 5.17 -17.86 -1.69
CA GLN A 36 4.37 -17.06 -2.62
C GLN A 36 5.40 -16.09 -3.19
N PRO A 37 5.52 -15.96 -4.52
CA PRO A 37 5.93 -14.65 -4.99
C PRO A 37 4.93 -13.75 -4.29
N VAL A 38 5.41 -12.96 -3.32
CA VAL A 38 4.67 -11.80 -2.86
C VAL A 38 4.08 -11.28 -4.15
N PRO A 39 2.73 -11.22 -4.31
CA PRO A 39 2.18 -10.65 -5.54
C PRO A 39 3.01 -9.41 -5.77
N GLU A 40 3.52 -9.25 -6.99
CA GLU A 40 4.50 -8.22 -7.32
C GLU A 40 3.93 -6.79 -7.14
N THR A 41 3.25 -6.47 -6.02
CA THR A 41 3.62 -5.32 -5.19
C THR A 41 5.09 -5.46 -4.76
N ASN A 42 5.90 -5.33 -5.79
CA ASN A 42 7.33 -5.29 -5.89
C ASN A 42 7.94 -4.44 -4.78
N VAL A 43 8.84 -5.02 -3.99
CA VAL A 43 9.78 -4.23 -3.17
C VAL A 43 10.66 -3.34 -4.07
N LYS A 44 10.85 -3.71 -5.35
CA LYS A 44 11.43 -2.85 -6.40
C LYS A 44 10.56 -1.64 -6.77
N ASP A 45 9.24 -1.77 -6.68
CA ASP A 45 8.23 -0.74 -7.00
C ASP A 45 7.96 0.14 -5.78
N THR A 46 8.25 -0.31 -4.57
CA THR A 46 8.09 0.56 -3.39
C THR A 46 9.07 1.74 -3.43
N ASP A 47 10.35 1.49 -3.72
CA ASP A 47 11.34 2.57 -3.87
C ASP A 47 11.05 3.43 -5.11
N GLU A 48 10.54 2.84 -6.18
CA GLU A 48 10.16 3.57 -7.40
C GLU A 48 8.92 4.44 -7.17
N ALA A 49 7.87 3.90 -6.55
CA ALA A 49 6.66 4.61 -6.15
C ALA A 49 6.96 5.74 -5.16
N LEU A 50 7.90 5.52 -4.22
CA LEU A 50 8.36 6.57 -3.31
C LEU A 50 9.08 7.69 -4.07
N ARG A 51 9.95 7.38 -5.02
CA ARG A 51 10.61 8.39 -5.88
C ARG A 51 9.61 9.14 -6.76
N GLN A 52 8.60 8.45 -7.30
CA GLN A 52 7.53 9.07 -8.08
C GLN A 52 6.69 10.02 -7.22
N LEU A 53 6.37 9.61 -5.98
CA LEU A 53 5.67 10.46 -5.02
C LEU A 53 6.50 11.70 -4.63
N GLU A 54 7.80 11.52 -4.37
CA GLU A 54 8.71 12.63 -4.05
C GLU A 54 8.79 13.62 -5.21
N ALA A 55 8.99 13.14 -6.44
CA ALA A 55 9.01 13.98 -7.64
C ALA A 55 7.70 14.74 -7.86
N PHE A 56 6.56 14.13 -7.54
CA PHE A 56 5.24 14.77 -7.63
C PHE A 56 5.03 15.86 -6.56
N LEU A 57 5.53 15.66 -5.34
CA LEU A 57 5.34 16.59 -4.23
C LEU A 57 6.35 17.75 -4.21
N GLN A 58 7.57 17.54 -4.71
CA GLN A 58 8.62 18.56 -4.75
C GLN A 58 8.15 19.93 -5.31
N PRO A 59 7.51 20.01 -6.50
CA PRO A 59 7.04 21.30 -7.02
C PRO A 59 5.93 21.94 -6.16
N ARG A 60 5.11 21.15 -5.45
CA ARG A 60 4.08 21.66 -4.54
C ARG A 60 4.70 22.28 -3.29
N ILE A 61 5.76 21.65 -2.77
CA ILE A 61 6.53 22.17 -1.63
C ILE A 61 7.21 23.47 -2.03
N ASP A 62 7.84 23.51 -3.20
CA ASP A 62 8.52 24.72 -3.68
C ASP A 62 7.53 25.87 -3.94
N ALA A 63 6.36 25.56 -4.53
CA ALA A 63 5.28 26.53 -4.68
C ALA A 63 4.75 27.04 -3.33
N ALA A 64 4.58 26.17 -2.34
CA ALA A 64 4.13 26.55 -0.99
C ALA A 64 5.17 27.39 -0.23
N LYS A 65 6.48 27.20 -0.50
CA LYS A 65 7.54 28.04 0.08
C LYS A 65 7.66 29.42 -0.58
N GLN A 66 7.29 29.52 -1.86
CA GLN A 66 7.42 30.75 -2.64
C GLN A 66 6.15 31.60 -2.68
N ARG A 67 4.97 31.01 -2.46
CA ARG A 67 3.68 31.71 -2.49
C ARG A 67 3.18 32.02 -1.09
N ASP A 68 2.55 33.18 -0.96
CA ASP A 68 1.71 33.49 0.19
C ASP A 68 0.52 32.52 0.27
N ILE A 69 0.25 32.07 1.49
CA ILE A 69 -0.94 31.26 1.79
C ILE A 69 -2.16 32.15 1.55
N ILE A 70 -3.10 31.66 0.75
CA ILE A 70 -4.36 32.36 0.53
C ILE A 70 -5.24 32.08 1.75
N GLU A 71 -5.54 33.12 2.55
CA GLU A 71 -6.47 33.05 3.68
C GLU A 71 -7.95 33.03 3.20
N LYS A 72 -8.27 32.15 2.26
CA LYS A 72 -9.66 31.91 1.85
C LYS A 72 -10.16 30.62 2.46
N SER A 73 -11.41 30.64 2.91
CA SER A 73 -12.09 29.43 3.35
C SER A 73 -12.40 28.53 2.16
N VAL A 74 -12.53 27.23 2.42
CA VAL A 74 -12.90 26.24 1.39
C VAL A 74 -14.23 26.60 0.71
N LEU A 75 -15.18 27.20 1.47
CA LEU A 75 -16.47 27.67 0.94
C LEU A 75 -16.29 28.81 -0.06
N GLU A 76 -15.45 29.80 0.24
CA GLU A 76 -15.18 30.92 -0.67
C GLU A 76 -14.50 30.47 -1.97
N ILE A 77 -13.57 29.52 -1.89
CA ILE A 77 -12.92 28.92 -3.07
C ILE A 77 -13.95 28.17 -3.93
N PHE A 78 -14.87 27.45 -3.30
CA PHE A 78 -15.91 26.68 -3.99
C PHE A 78 -16.87 27.60 -4.76
N GLU A 79 -17.34 28.66 -4.12
CA GLU A 79 -18.26 29.64 -4.72
C GLU A 79 -17.58 30.41 -5.87
N GLU A 80 -16.33 30.84 -5.72
CA GLU A 80 -15.58 31.52 -6.79
C GLU A 80 -15.42 30.63 -8.02
N THR A 81 -15.02 29.37 -7.84
CA THR A 81 -14.83 28.43 -8.97
C THR A 81 -16.14 28.18 -9.74
N HIS A 82 -17.27 28.08 -9.03
CA HIS A 82 -18.58 27.89 -9.67
C HIS A 82 -19.07 29.14 -10.40
N GLN A 83 -18.69 30.35 -9.96
CA GLN A 83 -19.03 31.59 -10.65
C GLN A 83 -18.15 31.86 -11.88
N GLU A 84 -16.88 31.45 -11.85
CA GLU A 84 -15.96 31.55 -13.00
C GLU A 84 -16.35 30.59 -14.14
N GLU A 85 -16.86 29.39 -13.84
CA GLU A 85 -17.34 28.44 -14.86
C GLU A 85 -18.67 28.86 -15.51
N ALA A 86 -19.40 29.80 -14.92
CA ALA A 86 -20.70 30.28 -15.38
C ALA A 86 -20.65 31.57 -16.24
N SER A 87 -19.47 32.15 -16.46
CA SER A 87 -19.23 33.32 -17.35
C SER A 87 -18.43 32.94 -18.59
#